data_AF-K1YCU8-F1
#
_entry.id   AF-K1YCU8-F1
#
_cell.length_a   1.000
_cell.length_b   1.000
_cell.length_c   1.000
_cell.angle_alpha   90.00
_cell.angle_beta   90.00
_cell.angle_gamma   90.00
#
_symmetry.space_group_name_H-M   'P 1'
#
loop_
_entity.id
_entity.type
_entity.pdbx_description
1 polymer ?
#
loop_
_entity_poly.entity_id
_entity_poly.type
_entity_poly.pdbx_seq_one_letter_code
_entity_poly.pdbx_strand_id
1 'polypeptide(L)'
;GRAAAPLPDLAEVTAAALLHDIAKTLCIQTSCHHAEVGRRICIELGYPEIGEIVAEHVVLNNFTAELYRRGLFGTKEIVFYADKRVRHDQVVVLADRLVYILERYGDGNPQKEKFIKMNFQRTVDLETMLFSFLDFTPEEVLFHMS
;
A
#
# COMPACT_ATOMS: atom_id res chain seq x y z
N GLY A 1 -19.45 3.44 6.10
CA GLY A 1 -19.04 4.06 4.82
C GLY A 1 -20.19 4.08 3.83
N ARG A 2 -20.24 5.08 2.96
CA ARG A 2 -21.27 5.28 1.91
C ARG A 2 -20.88 4.65 0.56
N ALA A 3 -20.07 3.58 0.58
CA ALA A 3 -19.59 2.95 -0.64
C ALA A 3 -20.78 2.37 -1.42
N ALA A 4 -20.96 2.81 -2.67
CA ALA A 4 -22.00 2.30 -3.58
C ALA A 4 -21.58 1.01 -4.30
N ALA A 5 -20.35 0.53 -4.05
CA ALA A 5 -19.70 -0.58 -4.71
C ALA A 5 -19.39 -1.72 -3.72
N PRO A 6 -19.25 -2.97 -4.20
CA PRO A 6 -18.80 -4.08 -3.36
C PRO A 6 -17.39 -3.79 -2.82
N LEU A 7 -17.22 -4.11 -1.54
CA LEU A 7 -15.91 -4.09 -0.88
C LEU A 7 -15.05 -5.25 -1.40
N PRO A 8 -13.71 -5.13 -1.37
CA PRO A 8 -12.83 -6.24 -1.67
C PRO A 8 -13.06 -7.41 -0.71
N ASP A 9 -12.77 -8.62 -1.16
CA ASP A 9 -12.92 -9.83 -0.35
C ASP A 9 -11.95 -9.79 0.83
N LEU A 10 -12.47 -9.94 2.05
CA LEU A 10 -11.67 -9.80 3.27
C LEU A 10 -10.57 -10.86 3.37
N ALA A 11 -10.81 -12.09 2.89
CA ALA A 11 -9.80 -13.15 2.94
C ALA A 11 -8.66 -12.85 1.96
N GLU A 12 -8.96 -12.33 0.77
CA GLU A 12 -7.95 -11.87 -0.18
C GLU A 12 -7.12 -10.70 0.38
N VAL A 13 -7.78 -9.68 0.96
CA VAL A 13 -7.07 -8.56 1.61
C VAL A 13 -6.16 -9.06 2.73
N THR A 14 -6.64 -9.97 3.57
CA THR A 14 -5.88 -10.50 4.69
C THR A 14 -4.66 -11.29 4.19
N ALA A 15 -4.84 -12.19 3.22
CA ALA A 15 -3.74 -12.97 2.65
C ALA A 15 -2.68 -12.07 2.00
N ALA A 16 -3.11 -11.11 1.18
CA ALA A 16 -2.21 -10.18 0.52
C ALA A 16 -1.47 -9.28 1.54
N ALA A 17 -2.15 -8.79 2.58
CA ALA A 17 -1.54 -8.00 3.64
C ALA A 17 -0.51 -8.81 4.45
N LEU A 18 -0.72 -10.11 4.67
CA LEU A 18 0.27 -10.97 5.32
C LEU A 18 1.50 -11.22 4.45
N LEU A 19 1.32 -11.29 3.13
CA LEU A 19 2.34 -11.72 2.18
C LEU A 19 3.05 -10.56 1.42
N HIS A 20 2.57 -9.32 1.53
CA HIS A 20 3.10 -8.18 0.75
C HIS A 20 4.62 -8.02 0.84
N ASP A 21 5.20 -8.26 2.01
CA ASP A 21 6.64 -8.12 2.28
C ASP A 21 7.38 -9.47 2.39
N ILE A 22 6.81 -10.58 1.89
CA ILE A 22 7.36 -11.95 2.08
C ILE A 22 8.83 -12.09 1.65
N ALA A 23 9.27 -11.33 0.65
CA ALA A 23 10.65 -11.37 0.14
C ALA A 23 11.58 -10.32 0.77
N LYS A 24 11.09 -9.47 1.68
CA LYS A 24 11.84 -8.31 2.19
C LYS A 24 13.14 -8.69 2.89
N THR A 25 13.11 -9.68 3.79
CA THR A 25 14.30 -10.16 4.50
C THR A 25 15.37 -10.65 3.53
N LEU A 26 14.98 -11.41 2.50
CA LEU A 26 15.88 -11.89 1.45
C LEU A 26 16.49 -10.73 0.65
N CYS A 27 15.68 -9.74 0.26
CA CYS A 27 16.14 -8.62 -0.55
C CYS A 27 16.97 -7.58 0.22
N ILE A 28 16.84 -7.49 1.55
CA ILE A 28 17.76 -6.70 2.37
C ILE A 28 19.19 -7.26 2.26
N GLN A 29 19.35 -8.58 2.13
CA GLN A 29 20.66 -9.23 2.05
C GLN A 29 21.26 -9.23 0.64
N THR A 30 20.40 -9.24 -0.39
CA THR A 30 20.80 -9.46 -1.79
C THR A 30 20.54 -8.27 -2.72
N SER A 31 20.01 -7.16 -2.19
CA SER A 31 19.67 -5.95 -2.94
C SER A 31 18.71 -6.17 -4.12
N CYS A 32 17.76 -7.11 -3.98
CA CYS A 32 16.71 -7.36 -4.98
C CYS A 32 15.46 -6.49 -4.81
N HIS A 33 14.59 -6.49 -5.83
CA HIS A 33 13.27 -5.86 -5.78
C HIS A 33 12.27 -6.77 -5.06
N HIS A 34 11.99 -6.50 -3.78
CA HIS A 34 11.22 -7.43 -2.93
C HIS A 34 9.78 -7.64 -3.39
N ALA A 35 9.12 -6.64 -3.96
CA ALA A 35 7.77 -6.82 -4.50
C ALA A 35 7.73 -7.84 -5.66
N GLU A 36 8.70 -7.79 -6.58
CA GLU A 36 8.77 -8.71 -7.72
C GLU A 36 9.20 -10.12 -7.28
N VAL A 37 10.16 -10.22 -6.36
CA VAL A 37 10.53 -11.52 -5.78
C VAL A 37 9.36 -12.11 -4.99
N GLY A 38 8.63 -11.29 -4.23
CA GLY A 38 7.44 -11.70 -3.49
C GLY A 38 6.33 -12.20 -4.40
N ARG A 39 6.09 -11.52 -5.53
CA ARG A 39 5.18 -11.97 -6.59
C ARG A 39 5.55 -13.37 -7.07
N ARG A 40 6.83 -13.58 -7.42
CA ARG A 40 7.32 -14.88 -7.89
C ARG A 40 7.13 -15.98 -6.86
N ILE A 41 7.43 -15.71 -5.59
CA ILE A 41 7.20 -16.67 -4.50
C ILE A 41 5.73 -17.04 -4.42
N CYS A 42 4.81 -16.07 -4.50
CA CYS A 42 3.37 -16.35 -4.46
C CYS A 42 2.93 -17.21 -5.65
N ILE A 43 3.40 -16.91 -6.87
CA ILE A 43 3.11 -17.69 -8.07
C ILE A 43 3.63 -19.14 -7.93
N GLU A 44 4.87 -19.31 -7.50
CA GLU A 44 5.51 -20.62 -7.32
C GLU A 44 4.79 -21.48 -6.26
N LEU A 45 4.15 -20.85 -5.26
CA LEU A 45 3.34 -21.51 -4.24
C LEU A 45 1.88 -21.73 -4.63
N GLY A 46 1.46 -21.33 -5.83
CA GLY A 46 0.10 -21.53 -6.34
C GLY A 46 -0.90 -20.42 -6.00
N TYR A 47 -0.42 -19.21 -5.67
CA TYR A 47 -1.25 -18.04 -5.36
C TYR A 47 -0.98 -16.87 -6.34
N PRO A 48 -1.21 -17.04 -7.65
CA PRO A 48 -0.90 -16.01 -8.64
C PRO A 48 -1.68 -14.71 -8.44
N GLU A 49 -2.95 -14.78 -8.01
CA GLU A 49 -3.80 -13.61 -7.77
C GLU A 49 -3.25 -12.74 -6.63
N ILE A 50 -2.79 -13.38 -5.54
CA ILE A 50 -2.10 -12.67 -4.45
C ILE A 50 -0.76 -12.12 -4.92
N GLY A 51 -0.05 -12.86 -5.77
CA GLY A 51 1.21 -12.40 -6.37
C GLY A 51 1.07 -11.04 -7.08
N GLU A 52 -0.02 -10.82 -7.82
CA GLU A 52 -0.27 -9.54 -8.49
C GLU A 52 -0.52 -8.37 -7.51
N ILE A 53 -1.08 -8.66 -6.33
CA ILE A 53 -1.24 -7.66 -5.28
C ILE A 53 0.11 -7.35 -4.63
N VAL A 54 0.88 -8.39 -4.31
CA VAL A 54 2.24 -8.29 -3.74
C VAL A 54 3.16 -7.52 -4.68
N ALA A 55 3.05 -7.70 -6.00
CA ALA A 55 3.88 -7.00 -6.98
C ALA A 55 3.73 -5.46 -6.94
N GLU A 56 2.55 -4.98 -6.57
CA GLU A 56 2.20 -3.56 -6.65
C GLU A 56 2.02 -2.89 -5.29
N HIS A 57 2.26 -3.62 -4.19
CA HIS A 57 2.08 -3.05 -2.86
C HIS A 57 3.00 -1.84 -2.64
N VAL A 58 4.19 -1.75 -3.25
CA VAL A 58 5.10 -0.59 -3.11
C VAL A 58 4.67 0.58 -4.00
N VAL A 59 4.35 0.29 -5.26
CA VAL A 59 3.96 1.24 -6.30
C VAL A 59 2.83 0.61 -7.12
N LEU A 60 1.69 1.29 -7.19
CA LEU A 60 0.62 0.90 -8.10
C LEU A 60 1.03 1.16 -9.55
N ASN A 61 0.87 0.14 -10.41
CA ASN A 61 1.11 0.27 -11.85
C ASN A 61 0.03 1.15 -12.49
N ASN A 62 -1.22 0.97 -12.06
CA ASN A 62 -2.37 1.72 -12.55
C ASN A 62 -3.01 2.53 -11.41
N PHE A 63 -3.15 3.83 -11.61
CA PHE A 63 -3.85 4.71 -10.68
C PHE A 63 -5.20 5.13 -11.26
N THR A 64 -6.26 4.40 -10.92
CA THR A 64 -7.59 4.56 -11.54
C THR A 64 -8.47 5.55 -10.79
N ALA A 65 -8.10 6.83 -10.81
CA ALA A 65 -8.80 7.90 -10.08
C ALA A 65 -10.31 8.00 -10.39
N GLU A 66 -10.74 7.61 -11.59
CA GLU A 66 -12.18 7.56 -11.93
C GLU A 66 -12.94 6.49 -11.13
N LEU A 67 -12.36 5.31 -10.96
CA LEU A 67 -12.94 4.23 -10.16
C LEU A 67 -12.96 4.61 -8.67
N TYR A 68 -11.88 5.20 -8.18
CA TYR A 68 -11.76 5.64 -6.78
C TYR A 68 -12.80 6.72 -6.45
N ARG A 69 -13.03 7.68 -7.36
CA ARG A 69 -14.10 8.68 -7.23
C ARG A 69 -15.52 8.09 -7.25
N ARG A 70 -15.67 6.84 -7.68
CA ARG A 70 -16.94 6.08 -7.63
C ARG A 70 -17.02 5.15 -6.41
N GLY A 71 -16.02 5.17 -5.54
CA GLY A 71 -15.96 4.32 -4.34
C GLY A 71 -15.51 2.89 -4.61
N LEU A 72 -14.89 2.62 -5.76
CA LEU A 72 -14.37 1.32 -6.14
C LEU A 72 -12.89 1.23 -5.78
N PHE A 73 -12.57 0.46 -4.75
CA PHE A 73 -11.20 0.20 -4.30
C PHE A 73 -10.97 -1.30 -4.24
N GLY A 74 -10.00 -1.82 -4.99
CA GLY A 74 -9.65 -3.24 -4.96
C GLY A 74 -8.70 -3.56 -3.82
N THR A 75 -8.44 -4.85 -3.63
CA THR A 75 -7.50 -5.35 -2.61
C THR A 75 -6.13 -4.71 -2.73
N LYS A 76 -5.67 -4.50 -3.96
CA LYS A 76 -4.38 -3.88 -4.25
C LYS A 76 -4.26 -2.47 -3.70
N GLU A 77 -5.26 -1.63 -3.91
CA GLU A 77 -5.27 -0.26 -3.39
C GLU A 77 -5.32 -0.24 -1.87
N ILE A 78 -6.10 -1.13 -1.26
CA ILE A 78 -6.20 -1.24 0.20
C ILE A 78 -4.87 -1.65 0.82
N VAL A 79 -4.20 -2.68 0.29
CA VAL A 79 -2.89 -3.13 0.79
C VAL A 79 -1.82 -2.08 0.53
N PHE A 80 -1.81 -1.47 -0.65
CA PHE A 80 -0.89 -0.37 -0.99
C PHE A 80 -1.03 0.80 -0.02
N TYR A 81 -2.26 1.22 0.31
CA TYR A 81 -2.50 2.31 1.26
C TYR A 81 -2.12 1.91 2.70
N ALA A 82 -2.57 0.74 3.15
CA ALA A 82 -2.35 0.27 4.51
C ALA A 82 -0.85 0.15 4.86
N ASP A 83 -0.01 -0.35 3.95
CA ASP A 83 1.44 -0.41 4.14
C ASP A 83 2.08 0.98 4.42
N LYS A 84 1.54 2.05 3.81
CA LYS A 84 2.05 3.42 3.99
C LYS A 84 1.53 4.04 5.28
N ARG A 85 0.44 3.52 5.82
CA ARG A 85 -0.12 3.91 7.10
C ARG A 85 0.47 3.16 8.29
N VAL A 86 1.44 2.26 8.10
CA VAL A 86 2.08 1.52 9.20
C VAL A 86 3.59 1.74 9.21
N ARG A 87 4.13 2.07 10.39
CA ARG A 87 5.57 2.05 10.66
C ARG A 87 5.83 1.09 11.81
N HIS A 88 6.53 -0.01 11.51
CA HIS A 88 6.72 -1.13 12.43
C HIS A 88 5.36 -1.72 12.84
N ASP A 89 4.89 -1.41 14.03
CA ASP A 89 3.66 -1.89 14.66
C ASP A 89 2.65 -0.75 14.87
N GLN A 90 2.98 0.48 14.47
CA GLN A 90 2.18 1.67 14.75
C GLN A 90 1.51 2.21 13.48
N VAL A 91 0.22 2.51 13.57
CA VAL A 91 -0.47 3.29 12.54
C VAL A 91 0.02 4.75 12.61
N VAL A 92 0.46 5.31 11.49
CA VAL A 92 1.04 6.66 11.39
C VAL A 92 0.39 7.45 10.27
N VAL A 93 0.46 8.79 10.35
CA VAL A 93 0.04 9.65 9.25
C VAL A 93 1.02 9.60 8.09
N LEU A 94 0.54 9.80 6.85
CA LEU A 94 1.36 9.69 5.65
C LEU A 94 2.53 10.68 5.62
N ALA A 95 2.36 11.88 6.21
CA ALA A 95 3.43 12.87 6.30
C ALA A 95 4.64 12.34 7.11
N ASP A 96 4.38 11.76 8.28
CA ASP A 96 5.42 11.17 9.14
C ASP A 96 6.05 9.95 8.47
N ARG A 97 5.24 9.14 7.78
CA ARG A 97 5.76 8.01 7.00
C ARG A 97 6.68 8.47 5.88
N LEU A 98 6.33 9.54 5.16
CA LEU A 98 7.16 10.09 4.08
C LEU A 98 8.53 10.51 4.61
N VAL A 99 8.57 11.23 5.73
CA VAL A 99 9.83 11.63 6.39
C VAL A 99 10.69 10.41 6.68
N TYR A 100 10.12 9.39 7.35
CA TYR A 100 10.82 8.14 7.64
C TYR A 100 11.36 7.44 6.37
N ILE A 101 10.56 7.36 5.31
CA ILE A 101 10.98 6.69 4.07
C ILE A 101 12.10 7.47 3.37
N LEU A 102 12.07 8.81 3.38
CA LEU A 102 13.15 9.64 2.83
C LEU A 102 14.45 9.47 3.63
N GLU A 103 14.39 9.46 4.95
CA GLU A 103 15.57 9.24 5.80
C GLU A 103 16.15 7.83 5.62
N ARG A 104 15.27 6.82 5.54
CA ARG A 104 15.64 5.40 5.48
C ARG A 104 16.12 4.97 4.08
N TYR A 105 15.51 5.51 3.03
CA TYR A 105 15.67 5.04 1.66
C TYR A 105 15.96 6.15 0.64
N GLY A 106 15.95 7.44 1.00
CA GLY A 106 16.27 8.51 0.07
C GLY A 106 17.74 8.50 -0.36
N ASP A 107 18.64 8.06 0.52
CA ASP A 107 20.09 7.98 0.33
C ASP A 107 20.74 9.30 -0.14
N GLY A 108 20.08 10.44 0.13
CA GLY A 108 20.47 11.77 -0.38
C GLY A 108 20.44 11.88 -1.91
N ASN A 109 19.81 10.93 -2.61
CA ASN A 109 19.74 10.90 -4.07
C ASN A 109 18.50 11.68 -4.53
N PRO A 110 18.65 12.85 -5.20
CA PRO A 110 17.51 13.69 -5.55
C PRO A 110 16.49 13.03 -6.47
N GLN A 111 16.92 12.12 -7.35
CA GLN A 111 16.00 11.40 -8.23
C GLN A 111 15.19 10.36 -7.45
N LYS A 112 15.85 9.59 -6.58
CA LYS A 112 15.19 8.60 -5.72
C LYS A 112 14.18 9.26 -4.79
N GLU A 113 14.56 10.35 -4.14
CA GLU A 113 13.66 11.13 -3.29
C GLU A 113 12.48 11.72 -4.06
N LYS A 114 12.71 12.19 -5.29
CA LYS A 114 11.63 12.67 -6.17
C LYS A 114 10.62 11.56 -6.46
N PHE A 115 11.08 10.35 -6.79
CA PHE A 115 10.19 9.20 -7.00
C PHE A 115 9.42 8.82 -5.73
N ILE A 116 10.08 8.81 -4.57
CA ILE A 116 9.43 8.57 -3.27
C ILE A 116 8.31 9.59 -3.04
N LYS A 117 8.61 10.89 -3.21
CA LYS A 117 7.64 11.98 -3.03
C LYS A 117 6.45 11.85 -4.01
N MET A 118 6.71 11.52 -5.27
CA MET A 118 5.65 11.29 -6.26
C MET A 118 4.75 10.10 -5.89
N ASN A 119 5.33 9.00 -5.41
CA ASN A 119 4.54 7.83 -4.97
C ASN A 119 3.70 8.15 -3.72
N PHE A 120 4.27 8.91 -2.78
CA PHE A 120 3.52 9.39 -1.62
C PHE A 120 2.39 10.34 -1.99
N GLN A 121 2.58 11.23 -2.96
CA GLN A 121 1.50 12.10 -3.43
C GLN A 121 0.33 11.27 -3.97
N ARG A 122 0.60 10.22 -4.76
CA ARG A 122 -0.46 9.27 -5.20
C ARG A 122 -1.16 8.59 -4.01
N THR A 123 -0.43 8.30 -2.95
CA THR A 123 -0.99 7.71 -1.72
C THR A 123 -1.90 8.69 -0.99
N VAL A 124 -1.53 9.97 -0.93
CA VAL A 124 -2.36 11.06 -0.37
C VAL A 124 -3.62 11.28 -1.21
N ASP A 125 -3.50 11.23 -2.54
CA ASP A 125 -4.65 11.35 -3.43
C ASP A 125 -5.62 10.17 -3.23
N LEU A 126 -5.09 8.95 -3.08
CA LEU A 126 -5.87 7.75 -2.75
C LEU A 126 -6.54 7.86 -1.38
N GLU A 127 -5.82 8.31 -0.34
CA GLU A 127 -6.36 8.55 1.01
C GLU A 127 -7.53 9.55 0.93
N THR A 128 -7.35 10.66 0.24
CA THR A 128 -8.41 11.68 0.07
C THR A 128 -9.66 11.07 -0.57
N MET A 129 -9.50 10.28 -1.63
CA MET A 129 -10.63 9.64 -2.31
C MET A 129 -11.27 8.56 -1.43
N LEU A 130 -10.48 7.71 -0.77
CA LEU A 130 -10.97 6.65 0.11
C LEU A 130 -11.81 7.23 1.26
N PHE A 131 -11.29 8.25 1.93
CA PHE A 131 -11.94 8.86 3.09
C PHE A 131 -13.13 9.75 2.73
N SER A 132 -13.27 10.17 1.46
CA SER A 132 -14.50 10.84 1.00
C SER A 132 -15.77 9.97 1.10
N PHE A 133 -15.62 8.65 1.27
CA PHE A 133 -16.72 7.70 1.48
C PHE A 133 -16.91 7.29 2.94
N LEU A 134 -16.08 7.80 3.85
CA LEU A 134 -16.12 7.51 5.28
C LEU A 134 -16.64 8.72 6.05
N ASP A 135 -17.16 8.47 7.25
CA ASP A 135 -17.70 9.47 8.17
C ASP A 135 -16.69 9.92 9.23
N PHE A 136 -15.42 9.51 9.05
CA PHE A 136 -14.28 9.85 9.90
C PHE A 136 -13.05 10.16 9.01
N THR A 137 -12.04 10.80 9.57
CA THR A 137 -10.82 11.22 8.86
C THR A 137 -9.69 10.18 8.96
N PRO A 138 -8.62 10.28 8.14
CA PRO A 138 -7.47 9.38 8.23
C PRO A 138 -6.78 9.35 9.59
N GLU A 139 -6.85 10.43 10.36
CA GLU A 139 -6.31 10.54 11.71
C GLU A 139 -7.15 9.74 12.72
N GLU A 140 -8.45 9.57 12.44
CA GLU A 140 -9.40 8.95 13.35
C GLU A 140 -9.43 7.41 13.25
N VAL A 141 -8.74 6.81 12.26
CA VAL A 141 -8.73 5.36 12.00
C VAL A 141 -8.54 4.53 13.27
N LEU A 142 -7.60 4.90 14.14
CA LEU A 142 -7.30 4.16 15.38
C LEU A 142 -8.49 4.11 16.35
N PHE A 143 -9.37 5.12 16.35
CA PHE A 143 -10.56 5.13 17.19
C PHE A 143 -11.65 4.16 16.70
N HIS A 144 -11.50 3.64 15.47
CA HIS A 144 -12.47 2.76 14.81
C HIS A 144 -11.99 1.30 14.66
N MET A 145 -10.83 0.93 15.21
CA MET A 145 -10.25 -0.43 15.11
C MET A 145 -10.66 -1.37 16.26
N SER A 146 -11.77 -1.09 16.97
CA SER A 146 -12.26 -1.87 18.12
C SER A 146 -13.01 -3.14 17.74
#